data_AF-X1N7H5-F1
#
_entry.id   AF-X1N7H5-F1
#
_cell.length_a   1.000
_cell.length_b   1.000
_cell.length_c   1.000
_cell.angle_alpha   90.00
_cell.angle_beta   90.00
_cell.angle_gamma   90.00
#
_symmetry.space_group_name_H-M   'P 1'
#
loop_
_entity.id
_entity.type
_entity.pdbx_description
1 polymer ?
#
loop_
_entity_poly.entity_id
_entity_poly.type
_entity_poly.pdbx_seq_one_letter_code
_entity_poly.pdbx_strand_id
1 'polypeptide(L)' 'MDETFNWFIKADLSKYEDKYISIVGKEVVCADDDPEVAYTNAKKNIQIKK' A
#
# COMPACT_ATOMS: atom_id res chain seq x y z
N MET A 1 -1.90 15.40 -11.48
CA MET A 1 -2.01 14.37 -10.43
C MET A 1 -1.36 13.11 -10.96
N ASP A 2 -0.62 12.40 -10.12
CA ASP A 2 0.06 11.15 -10.48
C ASP A 2 -0.93 10.06 -10.90
N GLU A 3 -0.55 9.20 -11.85
CA GLU A 3 -1.40 8.08 -12.27
C GLU A 3 -1.72 7.11 -11.12
N THR A 4 -0.76 6.94 -10.21
CA THR A 4 -0.93 6.19 -8.96
C THR A 4 -2.01 6.80 -8.08
N PHE A 5 -2.05 8.13 -7.97
CA PHE A 5 -3.07 8.82 -7.18
C PHE A 5 -4.46 8.68 -7.81
N ASN A 6 -4.56 8.78 -9.13
CA ASN A 6 -5.82 8.54 -9.85
C ASN A 6 -6.31 7.10 -9.70
N TRP A 7 -5.40 6.12 -9.65
CA TRP A 7 -5.76 4.74 -9.33
C TRP A 7 -6.25 4.62 -7.89
N PHE A 8 -5.53 5.19 -6.92
CA PHE A 8 -5.89 5.17 -5.50
C PHE A 8 -7.30 5.71 -5.24
N ILE A 9 -7.63 6.87 -5.83
CA ILE A 9 -8.95 7.51 -5.69
C ILE A 9 -10.07 6.64 -6.26
N LYS A 10 -9.78 5.84 -7.29
CA LYS A 10 -10.75 4.96 -7.95
C LYS A 10 -10.77 3.54 -7.37
N ALA A 11 -9.76 3.16 -6.60
CA ALA A 11 -9.62 1.83 -6.04
C ALA A 11 -10.59 1.66 -4.88
N ASP A 12 -11.27 0.50 -4.86
CA ASP A 12 -12.08 0.12 -3.72
C ASP A 12 -11.16 -0.37 -2.59
N LEU A 13 -10.99 0.49 -1.59
CA LEU A 13 -10.14 0.27 -0.43
C LEU A 13 -10.95 0.02 0.85
N SER A 14 -12.27 -0.14 0.75
CA SER A 14 -13.15 -0.40 1.90
C SER A 14 -12.75 -1.65 2.68
N LYS A 15 -12.10 -2.63 2.03
CA LYS A 15 -11.51 -3.81 2.71
C LYS A 15 -10.30 -3.50 3.60
N TYR A 16 -9.72 -2.31 3.51
CA TYR A 16 -8.59 -1.83 4.31
C TYR A 16 -8.98 -0.65 5.20
N GLU A 17 -10.28 -0.46 5.41
CA GLU A 17 -10.79 0.54 6.33
C GLU A 17 -10.18 0.32 7.73
N ASP A 18 -9.78 1.42 8.37
CA ASP A 18 -9.05 1.46 9.65
C ASP A 18 -7.60 0.94 9.64
N LYS A 19 -7.02 0.63 8.46
CA LYS A 19 -5.65 0.11 8.35
C LYS A 19 -4.72 1.04 7.57
N TYR A 20 -3.45 1.03 7.95
CA TYR A 20 -2.37 1.65 7.18
C TYR A 20 -2.02 0.77 5.99
N ILE A 21 -2.20 1.33 4.80
CA ILE A 21 -1.89 0.67 3.54
C ILE A 21 -0.62 1.25 2.90
N SER A 22 0.27 0.36 2.51
CA SER A 22 1.45 0.68 1.73
C SER A 22 1.18 0.33 0.27
N ILE A 23 1.26 1.32 -0.61
CA ILE A 23 1.00 1.18 -2.05
C ILE A 23 2.28 1.42 -2.83
N VAL A 24 2.57 0.54 -3.78
CA VAL A 24 3.68 0.70 -4.71
C VAL A 24 3.13 0.65 -6.14
N GLY A 25 3.25 1.75 -6.87
CA GLY A 25 2.68 1.86 -8.22
C GLY A 25 1.16 1.87 -8.21
N LYS A 26 0.52 0.74 -8.53
CA LYS A 26 -0.95 0.58 -8.59
C LYS A 26 -1.41 -0.68 -7.83
N GLU A 27 -0.64 -1.10 -6.83
CA GLU A 27 -0.90 -2.31 -6.04
C GLU A 27 -0.67 -2.05 -4.54
N VAL A 28 -1.57 -2.57 -3.70
CA VAL A 28 -1.41 -2.59 -2.25
C VAL A 28 -0.46 -3.74 -1.89
N VAL A 29 0.73 -3.40 -1.40
CA VAL A 29 1.75 -4.40 -1.02
C VAL A 29 1.69 -4.77 0.44
N CYS A 30 1.07 -3.94 1.29
CA CYS A 30 0.86 -4.23 2.70
C CYS A 30 -0.33 -3.44 3.24
N ALA A 31 -1.06 -4.02 4.19
CA ALA A 31 -2.13 -3.37 4.93
C ALA A 31 -2.08 -3.88 6.37
N ASP A 32 -1.82 -2.98 7.33
CA ASP A 32 -1.64 -3.34 8.73
C ASP A 32 -2.16 -2.22 9.63
N ASP A 33 -2.54 -2.55 10.86
CA ASP A 33 -2.98 -1.56 11.86
C ASP A 33 -1.80 -0.74 12.40
N ASP A 34 -0.57 -1.28 12.32
CA ASP A 34 0.64 -0.62 12.75
C ASP A 34 1.42 0.01 11.56
N PRO A 35 1.66 1.33 11.56
CA PRO A 35 2.33 2.01 10.46
C PRO A 35 3.79 1.56 10.28
N GLU A 36 4.49 1.22 11.37
CA GLU A 36 5.86 0.69 11.31
C GLU A 36 5.91 -0.69 10.65
N VAL A 37 4.91 -1.53 10.92
CA VAL A 37 4.78 -2.87 10.33
C VAL A 37 4.44 -2.74 8.84
N ALA A 38 3.48 -1.88 8.49
CA ALA A 38 3.09 -1.61 7.11
C ALA A 38 4.27 -1.13 6.25
N TYR A 39 5.13 -0.26 6.80
CA TYR A 39 6.32 0.23 6.10
C TYR A 39 7.43 -0.84 6.02
N THR A 40 7.74 -1.51 7.12
CA THR A 40 8.81 -2.51 7.18
C THR A 40 8.51 -3.68 6.24
N ASN A 41 7.26 -4.14 6.21
CA ASN A 41 6.81 -5.20 5.32
C ASN A 41 6.81 -4.76 3.86
N ALA A 42 6.34 -3.55 3.56
CA ALA A 42 6.42 -3.00 2.21
C ALA A 42 7.88 -2.92 1.72
N LYS A 43 8.80 -2.44 2.56
CA LYS A 43 10.23 -2.35 2.25
C LYS A 43 10.85 -3.73 1.99
N LYS A 44 10.53 -4.73 2.82
CA LYS A 44 10.95 -6.12 2.60
C LYS A 44 10.43 -6.66 1.26
N ASN A 45 9.14 -6.46 0.96
CA ASN A 45 8.53 -6.92 -0.29
C ASN A 45 9.16 -6.28 -1.54
N ILE A 46 9.51 -5.00 -1.49
CA ILE A 46 10.22 -4.31 -2.59
C ILE A 46 11.62 -4.89 -2.78
N GLN A 47 12.33 -5.24 -1.69
CA GLN A 47 13.69 -5.77 -1.76
C GLN A 47 13.76 -7.19 -2.34
N ILE A 48 12.70 -7.99 -2.18
CA ILE A 48 12.64 -9.37 -2.69
C ILE A 48 12.33 -9.41 -4.19
N LYS A 49 11.77 -8.35 -4.78
CA LYS A 49 11.49 -8.25 -6.23
C LYS A 49 12.69 -7.79 -7.08
N LYS A 50 13.92 -7.80 -6.54
CA LYS A 50 15.14 -7.39 -7.24
C LYS A 50 15.93 -8.61 -7.72
#